data_AF-A0A7W1CUD6-F1
#
_entry.id   AF-A0A7W1CUD6-F1
#
_cell.length_a   1.000
_cell.length_b   1.000
_cell.length_c   1.000
_cell.angle_alpha   90.00
_cell.angle_beta   90.00
_cell.angle_gamma   90.00
#
_symmetry.space_group_name_H-M   'P 1'
#
loop_
_entity.id
_entity.type
_entity.pdbx_description
1 polymer ?
#
loop_
_entity_poly.entity_id
_entity_poly.type
_entity_poly.pdbx_seq_one_letter_code
_entity_poly.pdbx_strand_id
1 'polypeptide(L)'
;MDSGAIAITEKLFSGAGGWQAMKAARDLVAAGRVGAVTYEPPLLTGEVREGARNYRAGLRIRSASDIENICTCRESREWGKVCAHSLAVGLAWLAPAPLPPVAPVVPNEKATAVETRFGPTGEAGLRLVKLHLILPPNFRAAWPKSQLMLCLEAEIDGRRVMLDALPRTERFGCEESDLVALGS
;
A
#
# COMPACT_ATOMS: atom_id res chain seq x y z
N MET A 1 -3.67 -16.71 22.56
CA MET A 1 -4.97 -16.88 21.87
C MET A 1 -4.64 -17.25 20.46
N ASP A 2 -4.96 -18.49 20.10
CA ASP A 2 -4.44 -19.19 18.93
C ASP A 2 -4.71 -18.43 17.63
N SER A 3 -3.63 -17.97 16.99
CA SER A 3 -3.63 -17.55 15.58
C SER A 3 -3.72 -18.81 14.71
N GLY A 4 -4.88 -19.48 14.76
CA GLY A 4 -5.19 -20.53 13.79
C GLY A 4 -5.38 -19.87 12.42
N ALA A 5 -4.56 -20.25 11.44
CA ALA A 5 -4.71 -19.75 10.07
C ALA A 5 -6.13 -20.02 9.58
N ILE A 6 -6.91 -18.97 9.35
CA ILE A 6 -8.27 -19.10 8.81
C ILE A 6 -8.20 -19.43 7.33
N ALA A 7 -9.08 -20.36 6.93
CA ALA A 7 -9.32 -20.64 5.53
C ALA A 7 -9.86 -19.38 4.84
N ILE A 8 -9.04 -18.82 3.96
CA ILE A 8 -9.46 -17.77 3.06
C ILE A 8 -10.43 -18.38 2.04
N THR A 9 -11.63 -17.81 1.94
CA THR A 9 -12.71 -18.32 1.07
C THR A 9 -13.57 -17.19 0.55
N GLU A 10 -14.27 -17.41 -0.55
CA GLU A 10 -15.20 -16.42 -1.10
C GLU A 10 -16.36 -16.12 -0.12
N LYS A 11 -16.76 -17.11 0.69
CA LYS A 11 -17.78 -16.95 1.73
C LYS A 11 -17.33 -15.97 2.83
N LEU A 12 -16.07 -16.05 3.26
CA LEU A 12 -15.46 -15.11 4.21
C LEU A 12 -15.57 -13.67 3.68
N PHE A 13 -15.17 -13.47 2.43
CA PHE A 13 -15.19 -12.17 1.76
C PHE A 13 -16.60 -11.61 1.54
N SER A 14 -17.52 -12.48 1.13
CA SER A 14 -18.94 -12.11 0.97
C SER A 14 -19.58 -11.67 2.28
N GLY A 15 -19.25 -12.33 3.39
CA GLY A 15 -19.69 -11.93 4.72
C GLY A 15 -19.08 -10.61 5.20
N ALA A 16 -17.83 -10.33 4.82
CA ALA A 16 -17.09 -9.15 5.27
C ALA A 16 -17.49 -7.85 4.57
N GLY A 17 -17.65 -7.86 3.24
CA GLY A 17 -17.90 -6.65 2.45
C GLY A 17 -19.29 -6.56 1.80
N GLY A 18 -20.09 -7.63 1.86
CA GLY A 18 -21.43 -7.66 1.29
C GLY A 18 -21.46 -7.75 -0.24
N TRP A 19 -22.66 -7.86 -0.79
CA TRP A 19 -22.90 -8.18 -2.19
C TRP A 19 -22.38 -7.10 -3.17
N GLN A 20 -22.61 -5.82 -2.86
CA GLN A 20 -22.21 -4.72 -3.75
C GLN A 20 -20.68 -4.64 -3.90
N ALA A 21 -19.94 -4.75 -2.80
CA ALA A 21 -18.48 -4.72 -2.82
C ALA A 21 -17.91 -5.96 -3.53
N MET A 22 -18.52 -7.14 -3.32
CA MET A 22 -18.14 -8.37 -4.02
C MET A 22 -18.35 -8.29 -5.52
N LYS A 23 -19.46 -7.68 -5.99
CA LYS A 23 -19.70 -7.48 -7.42
C LYS A 23 -18.61 -6.59 -8.04
N ALA A 24 -18.35 -5.43 -7.44
CA ALA A 24 -17.31 -4.52 -7.91
C ALA A 24 -15.90 -5.14 -7.85
N ALA A 25 -15.62 -5.96 -6.83
CA ALA A 25 -14.36 -6.69 -6.73
C ALA A 25 -14.15 -7.67 -7.88
N ARG A 26 -15.20 -8.41 -8.29
CA ARG A 26 -15.13 -9.30 -9.46
C ARG A 26 -14.86 -8.51 -10.75
N ASP A 27 -15.47 -7.33 -10.91
CA ASP A 27 -15.22 -6.47 -12.07
C ASP A 27 -13.75 -6.01 -12.12
N LEU A 28 -13.14 -5.67 -10.97
CA LEU A 28 -11.72 -5.30 -10.87
C LEU A 28 -10.77 -6.45 -11.22
N VAL A 29 -11.09 -7.66 -10.76
CA VAL A 29 -10.32 -8.88 -11.09
C VAL A 29 -10.45 -9.22 -12.57
N ALA A 30 -11.68 -9.22 -13.12
CA ALA A 30 -11.94 -9.51 -14.52
C ALA A 30 -11.25 -8.50 -15.46
N ALA A 31 -11.11 -7.25 -15.02
CA ALA A 31 -10.39 -6.21 -15.75
C ALA A 31 -8.85 -6.26 -15.58
N GLY A 32 -8.29 -7.27 -14.91
CA GLY A 32 -6.84 -7.43 -14.72
C GLY A 32 -6.20 -6.28 -13.93
N ARG A 33 -6.94 -5.70 -12.99
CA ARG A 33 -6.48 -4.51 -12.24
C ARG A 33 -5.79 -4.82 -10.92
N VAL A 34 -5.68 -6.09 -10.55
CA VAL A 34 -5.08 -6.55 -9.30
C VAL A 34 -3.67 -7.09 -9.58
N GLY A 35 -2.71 -6.72 -8.74
CA GLY A 35 -1.33 -7.18 -8.81
C GLY A 35 -0.68 -7.32 -7.44
N ALA A 36 0.55 -7.86 -7.41
CA ALA A 36 1.37 -8.01 -6.20
C ALA A 36 0.66 -8.64 -4.99
N VAL A 37 -0.18 -9.66 -5.24
CA VAL A 37 -1.01 -10.29 -4.21
C VAL A 37 -0.18 -11.24 -3.36
N THR A 38 -0.18 -11.02 -2.04
CA THR A 38 0.55 -11.84 -1.06
C THR A 38 -0.36 -12.17 0.12
N TYR A 39 -0.24 -13.39 0.65
CA TYR A 39 -0.89 -13.78 1.91
C TYR A 39 0.14 -14.33 2.89
N GLU A 40 0.39 -13.56 3.95
CA GLU A 40 1.23 -13.91 5.09
C GLU A 40 0.36 -13.76 6.33
N PRO A 41 -0.27 -14.84 6.84
CA PRO A 41 -1.25 -14.75 7.91
C PRO A 41 -0.76 -13.88 9.09
N PRO A 42 -1.57 -12.93 9.58
CA PRO A 42 -2.98 -12.68 9.25
C PRO A 42 -3.20 -11.68 8.09
N LEU A 43 -2.15 -11.31 7.34
CA LEU A 43 -2.19 -10.24 6.34
C LEU A 43 -2.36 -10.78 4.92
N LEU A 44 -3.42 -10.31 4.27
CA LEU A 44 -3.65 -10.45 2.83
C LEU A 44 -3.48 -9.07 2.20
N THR A 45 -2.52 -8.92 1.29
CA THR A 45 -2.15 -7.63 0.69
C THR A 45 -2.05 -7.72 -0.82
N GLY A 46 -2.19 -6.57 -1.49
CA GLY A 46 -1.97 -6.43 -2.93
C GLY A 46 -2.13 -4.99 -3.41
N GLU A 47 -1.95 -4.80 -4.70
CA GLU A 47 -2.16 -3.53 -5.39
C GLU A 47 -3.39 -3.62 -6.30
N VAL A 48 -4.22 -2.58 -6.28
CA VAL A 48 -5.41 -2.50 -7.12
C VAL A 48 -5.45 -1.16 -7.86
N ARG A 49 -5.55 -1.22 -9.18
CA ARG A 49 -5.66 -0.04 -10.03
C ARG A 49 -7.12 0.33 -10.25
N GLU A 50 -7.46 1.60 -10.13
CA GLU A 50 -8.79 2.10 -10.48
C GLU A 50 -8.71 3.54 -10.98
N GLY A 51 -9.16 3.74 -12.23
CA GLY A 51 -8.93 5.01 -12.92
C GLY A 51 -7.43 5.29 -13.04
N ALA A 52 -7.00 6.45 -12.57
CA ALA A 52 -5.60 6.87 -12.56
C ALA A 52 -4.85 6.56 -11.25
N ARG A 53 -5.49 5.87 -10.29
CA ARG A 53 -4.92 5.63 -8.96
C ARG A 53 -4.57 4.16 -8.75
N ASN A 54 -3.50 3.94 -8.00
CA ASN A 54 -3.11 2.63 -7.46
C ASN A 54 -3.33 2.63 -5.95
N TYR A 55 -4.08 1.65 -5.46
CA TYR A 55 -4.36 1.47 -4.04
C TYR A 55 -3.53 0.32 -3.48
N ARG A 56 -2.88 0.55 -2.35
CA ARG A 56 -2.39 -0.53 -1.49
C ARG A 56 -3.62 -1.06 -0.76
N ALA A 57 -4.06 -2.25 -1.15
CA ALA A 57 -5.29 -2.87 -0.70
C ALA A 57 -5.00 -4.15 0.07
N GLY A 58 -5.94 -4.57 0.91
CA GLY A 58 -5.75 -5.76 1.71
C GLY A 58 -6.64 -5.85 2.93
N LEU A 59 -6.53 -6.98 3.60
CA LEU A 59 -7.26 -7.32 4.82
C LEU A 59 -6.28 -7.87 5.85
N ARG A 60 -6.47 -7.49 7.12
CA ARG A 60 -5.93 -8.23 8.26
C ARG A 60 -7.03 -9.13 8.82
N ILE A 61 -6.88 -10.44 8.65
CA ILE A 61 -7.90 -11.45 8.94
C ILE A 61 -7.47 -12.21 10.20
N ARG A 62 -8.03 -11.81 11.35
CA ARG A 62 -7.76 -12.45 12.64
C ARG A 62 -8.79 -13.53 12.96
N SER A 63 -10.05 -13.28 12.62
CA SER A 63 -11.13 -14.28 12.72
C SER A 63 -12.15 -14.09 11.59
N ALA A 64 -13.12 -15.00 11.44
CA ALA A 64 -14.21 -14.81 10.46
C ALA A 64 -15.06 -13.56 10.74
N SER A 65 -15.08 -13.11 12.00
CA SER A 65 -15.80 -11.91 12.47
C SER A 65 -14.88 -10.74 12.79
N ASP A 66 -13.55 -10.92 12.67
CA ASP A 66 -12.53 -9.90 12.96
C ASP A 66 -11.64 -9.75 11.74
N ILE A 67 -12.11 -8.89 10.85
CA ILE A 67 -11.48 -8.56 9.58
C ILE A 67 -11.32 -7.03 9.54
N GLU A 68 -10.08 -6.59 9.50
CA GLU A 68 -9.73 -5.17 9.42
C GLU A 68 -9.34 -4.83 7.98
N ASN A 69 -10.00 -3.82 7.40
CA ASN A 69 -9.61 -3.31 6.08
C ASN A 69 -8.39 -2.40 6.21
N ILE A 70 -7.34 -2.71 5.44
CA ILE A 70 -6.08 -1.94 5.43
C ILE A 70 -5.87 -1.22 4.10
N CYS A 71 -6.91 -1.04 3.30
CA CYS A 71 -6.82 -0.34 2.02
C CYS A 71 -6.62 1.17 2.19
N THR A 72 -5.87 1.76 1.26
CA THR A 72 -5.66 3.22 1.20
C THR A 72 -6.80 3.99 0.54
N CYS A 73 -7.87 3.32 0.08
CA CYS A 73 -9.01 4.00 -0.53
C CYS A 73 -9.84 4.80 0.49
N ARG A 74 -10.62 5.74 -0.02
CA ARG A 74 -11.45 6.64 0.81
C ARG A 74 -12.42 5.86 1.71
N GLU A 75 -13.08 4.84 1.16
CA GLU A 75 -14.07 4.05 1.91
C GLU A 75 -13.46 3.36 3.13
N SER A 76 -12.26 2.80 2.97
CA SER A 76 -11.51 2.18 4.04
C SER A 76 -11.01 3.22 5.06
N ARG A 77 -10.47 4.35 4.58
CA ARG A 77 -9.90 5.39 5.45
C ARG A 77 -10.93 6.17 6.25
N GLU A 78 -12.09 6.45 5.66
CA GLU A 78 -13.13 7.27 6.29
C GLU A 78 -14.10 6.43 7.14
N TRP A 79 -14.44 5.21 6.69
CA TRP A 79 -15.48 4.41 7.34
C TRP A 79 -15.02 3.04 7.84
N GLY A 80 -13.76 2.64 7.58
CA GLY A 80 -13.24 1.34 7.99
C GLY A 80 -13.95 0.14 7.33
N LYS A 81 -14.82 0.37 6.35
CA LYS A 81 -15.60 -0.67 5.69
C LYS A 81 -14.71 -1.49 4.76
N VAL A 82 -15.00 -2.78 4.64
CA VAL A 82 -14.35 -3.64 3.65
C VAL A 82 -14.79 -3.21 2.25
N CYS A 83 -13.83 -2.67 1.49
CA CYS A 83 -14.05 -2.10 0.17
C CYS A 83 -13.84 -3.14 -0.94
N ALA A 84 -14.31 -2.80 -2.15
CA ALA A 84 -14.12 -3.63 -3.33
C ALA A 84 -12.64 -3.91 -3.66
N HIS A 85 -11.72 -2.98 -3.36
CA HIS A 85 -10.28 -3.17 -3.62
C HIS A 85 -9.71 -4.31 -2.78
N SER A 86 -9.98 -4.34 -1.48
CA SER A 86 -9.47 -5.39 -0.59
C SER A 86 -10.09 -6.76 -0.89
N LEU A 87 -11.36 -6.78 -1.28
CA LEU A 87 -12.00 -8.00 -1.76
C LEU A 87 -11.41 -8.48 -3.09
N ALA A 88 -11.04 -7.57 -3.99
CA ALA A 88 -10.42 -7.93 -5.28
C ALA A 88 -9.05 -8.61 -5.07
N VAL A 89 -8.27 -8.14 -4.08
CA VAL A 89 -7.04 -8.83 -3.64
C VAL A 89 -7.34 -10.25 -3.18
N GLY A 90 -8.37 -10.43 -2.33
CA GLY A 90 -8.77 -11.75 -1.85
C GLY A 90 -9.26 -12.70 -2.94
N LEU A 91 -10.05 -12.20 -3.89
CA LEU A 91 -10.52 -12.97 -5.03
C LEU A 91 -9.36 -13.37 -5.95
N ALA A 92 -8.44 -12.45 -6.22
CA ALA A 92 -7.26 -12.74 -7.03
C ALA A 92 -6.32 -13.76 -6.37
N TRP A 93 -6.26 -13.79 -5.03
CA TRP A 93 -5.52 -14.81 -4.30
C TRP A 93 -6.18 -16.20 -4.40
N LEU A 94 -7.52 -16.28 -4.31
CA LEU A 94 -8.28 -17.53 -4.38
C LEU A 94 -8.26 -18.17 -5.78
N ALA A 95 -8.37 -17.34 -6.81
CA ALA A 95 -8.37 -17.76 -8.20
C ALA A 95 -7.47 -16.81 -8.98
N PRO A 96 -6.16 -17.08 -9.04
CA PRO A 96 -5.26 -16.34 -9.91
C PRO A 96 -5.78 -16.50 -11.33
N ALA A 97 -6.26 -15.43 -11.94
CA ALA A 97 -6.60 -15.46 -13.36
C ALA A 97 -5.33 -15.87 -14.15
N PRO A 98 -5.46 -16.59 -15.27
CA PRO A 98 -4.36 -16.72 -16.22
C PRO A 98 -3.92 -15.31 -16.54
N LEU A 99 -2.68 -14.96 -16.17
CA LEU A 99 -2.15 -13.64 -16.42
C LEU A 99 -2.37 -13.36 -17.92
N PRO A 100 -3.09 -12.30 -18.32
CA PRO A 100 -2.90 -11.78 -19.67
C PRO A 100 -1.39 -11.61 -19.80
N PRO A 101 -0.78 -11.97 -20.95
CA PRO A 101 0.67 -11.92 -21.10
C PRO A 101 1.10 -10.59 -20.53
N VAL A 102 1.86 -10.66 -19.43
CA VAL A 102 2.55 -9.52 -18.89
C VAL A 102 3.37 -9.12 -20.08
N ALA A 103 2.92 -8.12 -20.86
CA ALA A 103 3.80 -7.38 -21.72
C ALA A 103 4.95 -7.09 -20.77
N PRO A 104 6.15 -7.65 -21.01
CA PRO A 104 7.18 -7.65 -20.01
C PRO A 104 7.20 -6.22 -19.51
N VAL A 105 6.93 -6.05 -18.21
CA VAL A 105 7.48 -4.90 -17.54
C VAL A 105 8.94 -5.17 -17.78
N VAL A 106 9.46 -4.63 -18.87
CA VAL A 106 10.88 -4.62 -19.18
C VAL A 106 11.40 -4.14 -17.84
N PRO A 107 12.15 -4.96 -17.08
CA PRO A 107 12.97 -4.38 -16.05
C PRO A 107 13.64 -3.25 -16.79
N ASN A 108 13.39 -2.01 -16.37
CA ASN A 108 14.08 -0.91 -17.00
C ASN A 108 15.52 -1.13 -16.55
N GLU A 109 16.26 -1.93 -17.32
CA GLU A 109 17.70 -2.12 -17.35
C GLU A 109 18.32 -0.84 -17.91
N LYS A 110 17.87 0.27 -17.34
CA LYS A 110 18.73 1.32 -16.88
C LYS A 110 18.63 1.34 -15.36
N ALA A 111 19.09 0.24 -14.76
CA ALA A 111 19.95 0.32 -13.59
C ALA A 111 21.30 0.97 -14.00
N THR A 112 21.25 2.13 -14.64
CA THR A 112 22.27 3.15 -14.43
C THR A 112 22.00 3.64 -13.02
N ALA A 113 23.01 3.51 -12.16
CA ALA A 113 23.10 3.99 -10.78
C ALA A 113 21.86 4.73 -10.30
N VAL A 114 21.22 4.25 -9.23
CA VAL A 114 20.30 5.06 -8.43
C VAL A 114 21.06 6.33 -8.08
N GLU A 115 20.90 7.38 -8.90
CA GLU A 115 21.19 8.74 -8.49
C GLU A 115 20.29 8.91 -7.27
N THR A 116 20.92 9.03 -6.11
CA THR A 116 20.23 9.23 -4.85
C THR A 116 19.31 10.43 -5.04
N ARG A 117 18.01 10.11 -5.12
CA ARG A 117 16.92 11.08 -5.36
C ARG A 117 16.91 12.17 -4.29
N PHE A 118 17.51 11.86 -3.14
CA PHE A 118 17.70 12.73 -2.01
C PHE A 118 19.21 12.93 -1.81
N GLY A 119 19.64 14.20 -1.77
CA GLY A 119 21.01 14.60 -1.45
C GLY A 119 21.04 15.47 -0.20
N PRO A 120 22.23 15.77 0.33
CA PRO A 120 22.36 16.64 1.50
C PRO A 120 21.90 18.07 1.17
N THR A 121 21.34 18.76 2.16
CA THR A 121 20.90 20.18 2.03
C THR A 121 22.00 21.14 1.56
N GLY A 122 23.29 20.78 1.69
CA GLY A 122 24.43 21.55 1.21
C GLY A 122 24.73 21.43 -0.29
N GLU A 123 24.04 20.54 -1.02
CA GLU A 123 24.19 20.40 -2.47
C GLU A 123 23.45 21.54 -3.21
N ALA A 124 24.19 22.31 -4.00
CA ALA A 124 23.65 23.47 -4.70
C ALA A 124 22.62 23.08 -5.76
N GLY A 125 21.49 23.80 -5.79
CA GLY A 125 20.43 23.61 -6.79
C GLY A 125 19.36 22.58 -6.40
N LEU A 126 19.47 21.94 -5.25
CA LEU A 126 18.42 21.05 -4.75
C LEU A 126 17.31 21.83 -4.04
N ARG A 127 16.06 21.47 -4.35
CA ARG A 127 14.92 21.97 -3.60
C ARG A 127 14.83 21.23 -2.27
N LEU A 128 14.80 21.96 -1.17
CA LEU A 128 14.76 21.38 0.16
C LEU A 128 13.40 20.76 0.45
N VAL A 129 13.42 19.57 1.03
CA VAL A 129 12.23 18.88 1.54
C VAL A 129 12.48 18.46 2.97
N LYS A 130 11.42 18.49 3.77
CA LYS A 130 11.45 17.99 5.15
C LYS A 130 10.60 16.74 5.26
N LEU A 131 11.13 15.68 5.87
CA LEU A 131 10.33 14.47 6.10
C LEU A 131 9.44 14.60 7.33
N HIS A 132 8.22 14.10 7.17
CA HIS A 132 7.22 13.97 8.23
C HIS A 132 6.83 12.51 8.37
N LEU A 133 7.15 11.92 9.52
CA LEU A 133 6.74 10.57 9.87
C LEU A 133 5.40 10.65 10.61
N ILE A 134 4.35 10.15 9.99
CA ILE A 134 3.03 10.08 10.61
C ILE A 134 2.94 8.77 11.38
N LEU A 135 2.89 8.91 12.70
CA LEU A 135 2.59 7.81 13.60
C LEU A 135 1.09 7.47 13.53
N PRO A 136 0.72 6.18 13.59
CA PRO A 136 -0.67 5.82 13.67
C PRO A 136 -1.25 6.24 15.03
N PRO A 137 -2.56 6.54 15.12
CA PRO A 137 -3.18 7.03 16.35
C PRO A 137 -3.10 6.02 17.51
N ASN A 138 -2.90 4.74 17.20
CA ASN A 138 -2.69 3.67 18.18
C ASN A 138 -1.21 3.42 18.53
N PHE A 139 -0.29 4.34 18.19
CA PHE A 139 1.16 4.22 18.38
C PHE A 139 1.56 3.58 19.71
N ARG A 140 1.01 4.08 20.83
CA ARG A 140 1.36 3.61 22.18
C ARG A 140 1.06 2.12 22.39
N ALA A 141 0.00 1.61 21.77
CA ALA A 141 -0.39 0.20 21.86
C ALA A 141 0.33 -0.69 20.83
N ALA A 142 0.78 -0.11 19.72
CA ALA A 142 1.50 -0.80 18.65
C ALA A 142 3.01 -0.90 18.92
N TRP A 143 3.59 0.08 19.62
CA TRP A 143 5.01 0.15 19.97
C TRP A 143 5.60 -1.13 20.57
N PRO A 144 5.02 -1.74 21.63
CA PRO A 144 5.59 -2.95 22.23
C PRO A 144 5.44 -4.21 21.35
N LYS A 145 4.66 -4.14 20.26
CA LYS A 145 4.47 -5.25 19.33
C LYS A 145 5.47 -5.24 18.18
N SER A 146 6.37 -4.24 18.16
CA SER A 146 7.39 -4.04 17.11
C SER A 146 6.84 -4.01 15.68
N GLN A 147 5.55 -3.70 15.52
CA GLN A 147 4.87 -3.64 14.24
C GLN A 147 4.07 -2.35 14.17
N LEU A 148 4.64 -1.35 13.51
CA LEU A 148 4.07 -0.01 13.36
C LEU A 148 4.02 0.36 11.89
N MET A 149 2.82 0.66 11.38
CA MET A 149 2.68 1.22 10.04
C MET A 149 2.93 2.73 10.13
N LEU A 150 3.96 3.19 9.42
CA LEU A 150 4.32 4.59 9.31
C LEU A 150 3.95 5.09 7.91
N CYS A 151 3.42 6.30 7.84
CA CYS A 151 3.29 7.03 6.57
C CYS A 151 4.38 8.10 6.52
N LEU A 152 5.14 8.13 5.42
CA LEU A 152 6.14 9.17 5.18
C LEU A 152 5.55 10.22 4.23
N GLU A 153 5.53 11.45 4.70
CA GLU A 153 5.23 12.64 3.92
C GLU A 153 6.49 13.46 3.70
N ALA A 154 6.57 14.09 2.53
CA ALA A 154 7.54 15.15 2.27
C ALA A 154 6.80 16.49 2.31
N GLU A 155 7.35 17.44 3.06
CA GLU A 155 6.94 18.84 3.00
C GLU A 155 7.83 19.57 1.99
N ILE A 156 7.19 20.09 0.95
CA ILE A 156 7.80 20.82 -0.16
C ILE A 156 7.00 22.10 -0.39
N ASP A 157 7.67 23.25 -0.39
CA ASP A 157 7.03 24.58 -0.53
C ASP A 157 5.83 24.80 0.42
N GLY A 158 5.96 24.32 1.67
CA GLY A 158 4.91 24.42 2.70
C GLY A 158 3.70 23.50 2.47
N ARG A 159 3.77 22.58 1.50
CA ARG A 159 2.73 21.57 1.23
C ARG A 159 3.23 20.19 1.58
N ARG A 160 2.40 19.40 2.25
CA ARG A 160 2.70 17.99 2.52
C ARG A 160 2.09 17.09 1.46
N VAL A 161 2.92 16.20 0.96
CA VAL A 161 2.54 15.16 0.00
C VAL A 161 3.12 13.83 0.45
N MET A 162 2.51 12.72 0.03
CA MET A 162 3.15 11.41 0.20
C MET A 162 4.53 11.42 -0.45
N LEU A 163 5.52 10.77 0.16
CA LEU A 163 6.88 10.71 -0.39
C LEU A 163 6.92 10.18 -1.83
N ASP A 164 6.05 9.21 -2.15
CA ASP A 164 5.91 8.63 -3.50
C ASP A 164 5.29 9.58 -4.52
N ALA A 165 4.60 10.63 -4.06
CA ALA A 165 3.96 11.63 -4.91
C ALA A 165 4.90 12.80 -5.27
N LEU A 166 6.11 12.84 -4.69
CA LEU A 166 7.14 13.76 -5.16
C LEU A 166 7.44 13.48 -6.66
N PRO A 167 7.79 14.49 -7.46
CA PRO A 167 8.26 14.32 -8.83
C PRO A 167 9.43 13.33 -8.91
N ARG A 168 9.35 12.34 -9.81
CA ARG A 168 10.39 11.28 -9.93
C ARG A 168 11.63 11.73 -10.71
N THR A 169 11.53 12.82 -11.46
CA THR A 169 12.58 13.40 -12.30
C THR A 169 13.39 14.47 -11.58
N GLU A 170 13.03 14.81 -10.35
CA GLU A 170 13.68 15.85 -9.55
C GLU A 170 14.45 15.22 -8.39
N ARG A 171 15.58 15.85 -8.05
CA ARG A 171 16.35 15.55 -6.84
C ARG A 171 16.02 16.59 -5.77
N PHE A 172 16.00 16.15 -4.52
CA PHE A 172 15.62 16.96 -3.38
C PHE A 172 16.72 16.98 -2.32
N GLY A 173 16.86 18.11 -1.64
CA GLY A 173 17.78 18.27 -0.53
C GLY A 173 17.10 17.87 0.79
N CYS A 174 17.71 16.96 1.53
CA CYS A 174 17.24 16.49 2.83
C CYS A 174 18.30 16.76 3.90
N GLU A 175 17.86 16.88 5.16
CA GLU A 175 18.77 16.86 6.30
C GLU A 175 19.39 15.46 6.47
N GLU A 176 20.54 15.38 7.16
CA GLU A 176 21.27 14.12 7.35
C GLU A 176 20.39 13.03 7.99
N SER A 177 19.58 13.38 8.99
CA SER A 177 18.65 12.44 9.64
C SER A 177 17.61 11.87 8.68
N ASP A 178 17.19 12.69 7.71
CA ASP A 178 16.20 12.32 6.71
C ASP A 178 16.83 11.41 5.65
N LEU A 179 18.08 11.68 5.25
CA LEU A 179 18.85 10.79 4.37
C LEU A 179 19.05 9.40 5.00
N VAL A 180 19.42 9.35 6.28
CA VAL A 180 19.54 8.10 7.05
C VAL A 180 18.20 7.36 7.08
N ALA A 181 17.08 8.05 7.31
CA ALA A 181 15.75 7.44 7.32
C ALA A 181 15.32 6.89 5.94
N LEU A 182 15.85 7.47 4.86
CA LEU A 182 15.60 7.05 3.47
C LEU A 182 16.59 5.97 2.98
N GLY A 183 17.64 5.67 3.74
CA GLY A 183 18.72 4.76 3.34
C GLY A 183 19.49 5.26 2.11
N SER A 184 19.59 6.58 1.95
CA SER A 184 20.26 7.27 0.84
C SER A 184 21.58 7.91 1.25
#